data_AF-A0A1Q4F971-F1
#
_entry.id   AF-A0A1Q4F971-F1
#
_cell.length_a   1.000
_cell.length_b   1.000
_cell.length_c   1.000
_cell.angle_alpha   90.00
_cell.angle_beta   90.00
_cell.angle_gamma   90.00
#
_symmetry.space_group_name_H-M   'P 1'
#
loop_
_entity.id
_entity.type
_entity.pdbx_description
1 polymer ?
#
loop_
_entity_poly.entity_id
_entity_poly.type
_entity_poly.pdbx_seq_one_letter_code
_entity_poly.pdbx_strand_id
1 'polypeptide(L)'
;MKYQFALYALIIVTSSCSRKNENLRSTFIIDESQSAIEWKGSAPDHFHTGALSVSGKIHSDTNGNIKDGKFNIPIASIKNFDLPDTIKPQLLDHLKSPDFFNMALYPNASFEIEQVIPYGKSSPDATHTIRGAFTMLGKTNTISFPAKVTFENGSITTKAAFSIDRLKWGMTSFSDPEGKLYILPEVEIKLDIKATGNMQ
;
A
#
# COMPACT_ATOMS: atom_id res chain seq x y z
N MET A 1 -16.47 40.88 -75.34
CA MET A 1 -16.27 39.61 -74.61
C MET A 1 -15.68 39.95 -73.25
N LYS A 2 -16.46 39.77 -72.18
CA LYS A 2 -16.11 40.17 -70.80
C LYS A 2 -15.46 38.99 -70.07
N TYR A 3 -14.28 39.22 -69.50
CA TYR A 3 -13.56 38.30 -68.62
C TYR A 3 -14.17 38.35 -67.22
N GLN A 4 -14.46 37.19 -66.63
CA GLN A 4 -14.87 37.08 -65.23
C GLN A 4 -13.94 36.06 -64.56
N PHE A 5 -12.91 36.58 -63.88
CA PHE A 5 -12.04 35.81 -62.99
C PHE A 5 -12.79 35.61 -61.67
N ALA A 6 -13.17 34.37 -61.36
CA ALA A 6 -13.66 33.99 -60.04
C ALA A 6 -12.48 33.46 -59.21
N LEU A 7 -12.03 34.29 -58.27
CA LEU A 7 -10.97 33.96 -57.31
C LEU A 7 -11.60 33.20 -56.13
N TYR A 8 -11.43 31.88 -56.08
CA TYR A 8 -11.84 31.08 -54.92
C TYR A 8 -10.74 31.16 -53.85
N ALA A 9 -11.04 31.84 -52.73
CA ALA A 9 -10.21 31.84 -51.55
C ALA A 9 -10.38 30.52 -50.77
N LEU A 10 -9.32 29.72 -50.71
CA LEU A 10 -9.26 28.49 -49.92
C LEU A 10 -8.95 28.84 -48.45
N ILE A 11 -9.97 28.78 -47.59
CA ILE A 11 -9.82 28.98 -46.14
C ILE A 11 -9.27 27.67 -45.55
N ILE A 12 -7.97 27.66 -45.23
CA ILE A 12 -7.34 26.56 -44.48
C ILE A 12 -7.71 26.74 -43.00
N VAL A 13 -8.66 25.94 -42.51
CA VAL A 13 -8.98 25.88 -41.08
C VAL A 13 -7.86 25.10 -40.39
N THR A 14 -6.90 25.81 -39.82
CA THR A 14 -5.92 25.19 -38.92
C THR A 14 -6.63 24.88 -37.60
N SER A 15 -7.20 23.67 -37.49
CA SER A 15 -7.62 23.12 -36.21
C SER A 15 -6.41 23.01 -35.30
N SER A 16 -6.18 24.03 -34.48
CA SER A 16 -5.27 23.95 -33.34
C SER A 16 -5.87 22.93 -32.38
N CYS A 17 -5.46 21.67 -32.52
CA CYS A 17 -5.71 20.65 -31.53
C CYS A 17 -5.00 21.08 -30.25
N SER A 18 -5.73 21.73 -29.34
CA SER A 18 -5.34 21.82 -27.95
C SER A 18 -5.26 20.40 -27.42
N ARG A 19 -4.04 19.82 -27.41
CA ARG A 19 -3.78 18.59 -26.65
C ARG A 19 -4.16 18.93 -25.21
N LYS A 20 -5.28 18.38 -24.73
CA LYS A 20 -5.49 18.26 -23.29
C LYS A 20 -4.22 17.60 -22.75
N ASN A 21 -3.50 18.31 -21.89
CA ASN A 21 -2.48 17.72 -21.05
C ASN A 21 -3.21 16.72 -20.14
N GLU A 22 -3.45 15.51 -20.65
CA GLU A 22 -3.58 14.33 -19.81
C GLU A 22 -2.31 14.35 -18.95
N ASN A 23 -2.45 14.61 -17.65
CA ASN A 23 -1.33 14.56 -16.73
C ASN A 23 -0.65 13.21 -16.93
N LEU A 24 0.54 13.20 -17.55
CA LEU A 24 1.29 11.98 -17.79
C LEU A 24 1.55 11.34 -16.42
N ARG A 25 0.86 10.21 -16.18
CA ARG A 25 1.01 9.41 -14.96
C ARG A 25 1.91 8.24 -15.27
N SER A 26 2.96 8.10 -14.49
CA SER A 26 3.79 6.89 -14.53
C SER A 26 3.16 5.84 -13.63
N THR A 27 3.03 4.61 -14.13
CA THR A 27 2.50 3.47 -13.36
C THR A 27 3.65 2.56 -12.95
N PHE A 28 3.72 2.26 -11.66
CA PHE A 28 4.69 1.33 -11.08
C PHE A 28 3.93 0.11 -10.54
N ILE A 29 4.42 -1.08 -10.86
CA ILE A 29 3.84 -2.35 -10.39
C ILE A 29 4.68 -2.85 -9.23
N ILE A 30 4.03 -3.27 -8.14
CA ILE A 30 4.73 -3.88 -7.00
C ILE A 30 5.42 -5.17 -7.44
N ASP A 31 6.71 -5.27 -7.16
CA ASP A 31 7.47 -6.51 -7.28
C ASP A 31 7.23 -7.35 -6.03
N GLU A 32 6.32 -8.32 -6.13
CA GLU A 32 5.92 -9.17 -5.00
C GLU A 32 7.07 -10.00 -4.41
N SER A 33 8.11 -10.29 -5.20
CA SER A 33 9.27 -11.07 -4.76
C SER A 33 10.27 -10.25 -3.96
N GLN A 34 10.24 -8.92 -4.14
CA GLN A 34 11.10 -7.94 -3.49
C GLN A 34 10.32 -7.09 -2.48
N SER A 35 9.07 -7.44 -2.20
CA SER A 35 8.19 -6.68 -1.32
C SER A 35 7.63 -7.55 -0.20
N ALA A 36 7.59 -6.99 1.02
CA ALA A 36 7.02 -7.65 2.18
C ALA A 36 6.36 -6.66 3.15
N ILE A 37 5.31 -7.14 3.82
CA ILE A 37 4.72 -6.49 4.99
C ILE A 37 5.03 -7.39 6.18
N GLU A 38 6.04 -7.03 6.97
CA GLU A 38 6.37 -7.76 8.18
C GLU A 38 5.47 -7.30 9.33
N TRP A 39 5.11 -8.25 10.19
CA TRP A 39 4.31 -8.00 11.38
C TRP A 39 5.01 -8.55 12.62
N LYS A 40 4.76 -7.91 13.76
CA LYS A 40 5.04 -8.44 15.09
C LYS A 40 3.82 -8.26 15.99
N GLY A 41 3.29 -9.38 16.46
CA GLY A 41 2.21 -9.44 17.43
C GLY A 41 2.76 -9.88 18.78
N SER A 42 2.32 -9.22 19.85
CA SER A 42 2.92 -9.37 21.18
C SER A 42 1.88 -9.69 22.24
N ALA A 43 2.22 -10.59 23.15
CA ALA A 43 1.65 -10.72 24.49
C ALA A 43 2.57 -9.96 25.48
N PRO A 44 2.20 -9.83 26.78
CA PRO A 44 3.05 -9.15 27.75
C PRO A 44 4.46 -9.76 27.93
N ASP A 45 4.60 -11.07 27.74
CA ASP A 45 5.81 -11.85 28.04
C ASP A 45 6.50 -12.46 26.82
N HIS A 46 5.85 -12.48 25.65
CA HIS A 46 6.40 -13.03 24.42
C HIS A 46 5.80 -12.35 23.17
N PHE A 47 6.38 -12.64 22.01
CA PHE A 47 5.90 -12.13 20.73
C PHE A 47 6.16 -13.13 19.61
N HIS A 48 5.48 -12.94 18.49
CA HIS A 48 5.72 -13.67 17.24
C HIS A 48 5.92 -12.69 16.10
N THR A 49 6.71 -13.11 15.11
CA THR A 49 6.97 -12.32 13.91
C THR A 49 6.65 -13.10 12.66
N GLY A 50 6.41 -12.37 11.59
CA GLY A 50 6.09 -12.97 10.31
C GLY A 50 5.94 -11.93 9.21
N ALA A 51 5.39 -12.36 8.09
CA ALA A 51 5.10 -11.45 6.99
C ALA A 51 3.83 -11.84 6.23
N LEU A 52 3.34 -10.90 5.45
CA LEU A 52 2.33 -11.04 4.42
C LEU A 52 2.91 -10.59 3.08
N SER A 53 2.49 -11.27 2.01
CA SER A 53 2.75 -10.84 0.64
C SER A 53 1.88 -9.64 0.29
N VAL A 54 2.33 -8.83 -0.67
CA VAL A 54 1.62 -7.65 -1.14
C VAL A 54 1.80 -7.48 -2.64
N SER A 55 0.71 -7.17 -3.31
CA SER A 55 0.64 -6.82 -4.72
C SER A 55 -0.02 -5.46 -4.86
N GLY A 56 0.17 -4.77 -5.99
CA GLY A 56 -0.45 -3.48 -6.19
C GLY A 56 0.14 -2.65 -7.30
N LYS A 57 -0.33 -1.41 -7.38
CA LYS A 57 0.18 -0.38 -8.29
C LYS A 57 0.30 0.95 -7.58
N ILE A 58 1.30 1.72 -7.96
CA ILE A 58 1.53 3.11 -7.53
C ILE A 58 1.50 3.99 -8.78
N HIS A 59 0.86 5.16 -8.70
CA HIS A 59 0.87 6.15 -9.76
C HIS A 59 1.58 7.42 -9.29
N SER A 60 2.50 7.94 -10.10
CA SER A 60 3.18 9.22 -9.86
C SER A 60 2.86 10.24 -10.94
N ASP A 61 3.10 11.53 -10.64
CA ASP A 61 3.22 12.55 -11.67
C ASP A 61 4.58 12.49 -12.40
N THR A 62 4.75 13.37 -13.39
CA THR A 62 5.98 13.54 -14.16
C THR A 62 7.18 13.98 -13.32
N ASN A 63 6.95 14.52 -12.13
CA ASN A 63 7.99 14.98 -11.22
C ASN A 63 8.37 13.89 -10.20
N GLY A 64 7.79 12.69 -10.31
CA GLY A 64 8.03 11.57 -9.40
C GLY A 64 7.25 11.63 -8.09
N ASN A 65 6.32 12.58 -7.92
CA ASN A 65 5.50 12.63 -6.72
C ASN A 65 4.39 11.58 -6.81
N ILE A 66 4.31 10.70 -5.82
CA ILE A 66 3.23 9.71 -5.70
C ILE A 66 1.89 10.44 -5.55
N LYS A 67 0.91 10.09 -6.39
CA LYS A 67 -0.44 10.65 -6.36
C LYS A 67 -1.45 9.73 -5.70
N ASP A 68 -1.37 8.46 -6.03
CA ASP A 68 -2.25 7.43 -5.50
C ASP A 68 -1.58 6.05 -5.65
N GLY A 69 -2.19 5.04 -5.06
CA GLY A 69 -1.74 3.67 -5.18
C GLY A 69 -2.67 2.73 -4.43
N LYS A 70 -2.82 1.52 -4.94
CA LYS A 70 -3.72 0.51 -4.39
C LYS A 70 -2.99 -0.80 -4.21
N PHE A 71 -3.13 -1.38 -3.03
CA PHE A 71 -2.42 -2.55 -2.57
C PHE A 71 -3.41 -3.62 -2.13
N ASN A 72 -3.15 -4.86 -2.52
CA ASN A 72 -3.88 -6.04 -2.08
C ASN A 72 -2.95 -6.94 -1.27
N ILE A 73 -3.45 -7.39 -0.11
CA ILE A 73 -2.71 -8.17 0.88
C ILE A 73 -3.49 -9.46 1.13
N PRO A 74 -3.16 -10.57 0.44
CA PRO A 74 -3.86 -11.84 0.61
C PRO A 74 -3.57 -12.42 2.01
N ILE A 75 -4.59 -12.63 2.82
CA ILE A 75 -4.43 -13.18 4.19
C ILE A 75 -3.86 -14.60 4.14
N ALA A 76 -4.17 -15.37 3.10
CA ALA A 76 -3.63 -16.71 2.88
C ALA A 76 -2.09 -16.74 2.84
N SER A 77 -1.45 -15.62 2.48
CA SER A 77 0.01 -15.49 2.38
C SER A 77 0.73 -15.34 3.72
N ILE A 78 -0.01 -15.26 4.84
CA ILE A 78 0.59 -15.05 6.16
C ILE A 78 1.61 -16.15 6.50
N LYS A 79 2.78 -15.73 6.93
CA LYS A 79 3.89 -16.57 7.37
C LYS A 79 4.29 -16.20 8.80
N ASN A 80 4.94 -17.13 9.49
CA ASN A 80 5.58 -16.90 10.78
C ASN A 80 7.06 -17.31 10.68
N PHE A 81 7.94 -16.55 11.33
CA PHE A 81 9.39 -16.67 11.18
C PHE A 81 10.09 -17.31 12.37
N ASP A 82 9.50 -17.27 13.56
CA ASP A 82 10.17 -17.60 14.81
C ASP A 82 9.75 -18.94 15.44
N LEU A 83 8.60 -19.51 15.05
CA LEU A 83 8.14 -20.79 15.59
C LEU A 83 8.68 -22.02 14.82
N PRO A 84 8.87 -23.16 15.51
CA PRO A 84 9.17 -24.44 14.87
C PRO A 84 8.07 -24.88 13.90
N ASP A 85 8.44 -25.60 12.84
CA ASP A 85 7.50 -26.05 11.79
C ASP A 85 6.41 -27.01 12.30
N THR A 86 6.60 -27.63 13.46
CA THR A 86 5.58 -28.47 14.10
C THR A 86 4.46 -27.67 14.77
N ILE A 87 4.72 -26.42 15.14
CA ILE A 87 3.77 -25.55 15.86
C ILE A 87 3.24 -24.43 14.95
N LYS A 88 4.08 -23.95 14.03
CA LYS A 88 3.76 -22.89 13.07
C LYS A 88 2.40 -23.06 12.38
N PRO A 89 1.99 -24.25 11.89
CA PRO A 89 0.68 -24.42 11.27
C PRO A 89 -0.48 -24.07 12.21
N GLN A 90 -0.39 -24.40 13.49
CA GLN A 90 -1.44 -24.12 14.47
C GLN A 90 -1.64 -22.62 14.65
N LEU A 91 -0.55 -21.86 14.77
CA LEU A 91 -0.62 -20.39 14.85
C LEU A 91 -1.23 -19.82 13.57
N LEU A 92 -0.75 -20.23 12.39
CA LEU A 92 -1.21 -19.69 11.12
C LEU A 92 -2.69 -20.00 10.86
N ASP A 93 -3.16 -21.19 11.24
CA ASP A 93 -4.57 -21.57 11.15
C ASP A 93 -5.43 -20.75 12.12
N HIS A 94 -4.93 -20.49 13.34
CA HIS A 94 -5.63 -19.64 14.30
C HIS A 94 -5.73 -18.19 13.80
N LEU A 95 -4.64 -17.62 13.27
CA LEU A 95 -4.65 -16.27 12.70
C LEU A 95 -5.62 -16.14 11.52
N LYS A 96 -5.83 -17.20 10.73
CA LYS A 96 -6.80 -17.19 9.62
C LYS A 96 -8.25 -17.38 10.06
N SER A 97 -8.49 -17.79 11.31
CA SER A 97 -9.81 -18.13 11.84
C SER A 97 -10.68 -16.89 12.14
N PRO A 98 -11.97 -17.07 12.46
CA PRO A 98 -12.87 -16.00 12.89
C PRO A 98 -12.39 -15.18 14.10
N ASP A 99 -11.49 -15.72 14.91
CA ASP A 99 -10.92 -15.00 16.07
C ASP A 99 -10.01 -13.84 15.63
N PHE A 100 -9.42 -13.93 14.43
CA PHE A 100 -8.45 -12.97 13.92
C PHE A 100 -8.85 -12.45 12.54
N PHE A 101 -8.22 -12.91 11.45
CA PHE A 101 -8.44 -12.35 10.11
C PHE A 101 -9.73 -12.84 9.44
N ASN A 102 -10.37 -13.88 9.96
CA ASN A 102 -11.58 -14.47 9.41
C ASN A 102 -11.53 -14.60 7.87
N MET A 103 -10.49 -15.28 7.40
CA MET A 103 -10.10 -15.31 5.98
C MET A 103 -11.22 -15.85 5.08
N ALA A 104 -12.09 -16.71 5.62
CA ALA A 104 -13.23 -17.25 4.89
C ALA A 104 -14.21 -16.16 4.43
N LEU A 105 -14.38 -15.09 5.21
CA LEU A 105 -15.24 -13.96 4.86
C LEU A 105 -14.45 -12.75 4.32
N TYR A 106 -13.21 -12.58 4.78
CA TYR A 106 -12.35 -11.46 4.44
C TYR A 106 -10.99 -11.95 3.95
N PRO A 107 -10.91 -12.52 2.72
CA PRO A 107 -9.70 -13.16 2.22
C PRO A 107 -8.54 -12.20 1.96
N ASN A 108 -8.82 -10.89 1.87
CA ASN A 108 -7.83 -9.87 1.59
C ASN A 108 -7.98 -8.69 2.57
N ALA A 109 -6.84 -8.13 2.97
CA ALA A 109 -6.75 -6.75 3.42
C ALA A 109 -6.30 -5.87 2.23
N SER A 110 -6.56 -4.57 2.29
CA SER A 110 -6.17 -3.64 1.23
C SER A 110 -5.80 -2.27 1.78
N PHE A 111 -4.83 -1.62 1.12
CA PHE A 111 -4.46 -0.24 1.43
C PHE A 111 -4.60 0.63 0.17
N GLU A 112 -5.16 1.82 0.33
CA GLU A 112 -5.28 2.81 -0.74
C GLU A 112 -4.66 4.13 -0.29
N ILE A 113 -3.66 4.61 -1.02
CA ILE A 113 -2.99 5.87 -0.73
C ILE A 113 -3.95 7.01 -1.04
N GLU A 114 -4.20 7.86 -0.05
CA GLU A 114 -5.01 9.07 -0.18
C GLU A 114 -4.12 10.31 -0.30
N GLN A 115 -2.95 10.31 0.35
CA GLN A 115 -2.04 11.45 0.36
C GLN A 115 -0.60 11.04 0.66
N VAL A 116 0.34 11.67 -0.05
CA VAL A 116 1.78 11.61 0.25
C VAL A 116 2.30 13.04 0.34
N ILE A 117 2.92 13.40 1.45
CA ILE A 117 3.52 14.74 1.69
C ILE A 117 4.96 14.60 2.21
N PRO A 118 5.82 15.62 2.04
CA PRO A 118 7.15 15.61 2.64
C PRO A 118 7.09 15.40 4.16
N TYR A 119 8.01 14.59 4.69
CA TYR A 119 8.18 14.41 6.12
C TYR A 119 8.75 15.73 6.65
N GLY A 120 7.92 16.54 7.31
CA GLY A 120 8.22 17.93 7.70
C GLY A 120 9.36 18.10 8.71
N LYS A 121 10.20 17.09 8.92
CA LYS A 121 11.39 17.05 9.76
C LYS A 121 12.49 16.32 9.00
N SER A 122 13.73 16.77 9.12
CA SER A 122 14.87 16.03 8.59
C SER A 122 15.03 14.71 9.36
N SER A 123 15.06 13.58 8.64
CA SER A 123 15.24 12.24 9.22
C SER A 123 15.91 11.31 8.21
N PRO A 124 16.84 10.45 8.65
CA PRO A 124 17.40 9.41 7.78
C PRO A 124 16.40 8.30 7.43
N ASP A 125 15.34 8.15 8.23
CA ASP A 125 14.40 7.03 8.19
C ASP A 125 13.06 7.39 7.55
N ALA A 126 12.82 8.67 7.27
CA ALA A 126 11.60 9.12 6.63
C ALA A 126 11.82 10.37 5.76
N THR A 127 11.33 10.30 4.53
CA THR A 127 11.32 11.41 3.57
C THR A 127 9.90 11.92 3.34
N HIS A 128 8.89 11.08 3.58
CA HIS A 128 7.48 11.41 3.39
C HIS A 128 6.63 10.93 4.57
N THR A 129 5.46 11.54 4.73
CA THR A 129 4.33 10.99 5.47
C THR A 129 3.31 10.47 4.46
N ILE A 130 2.93 9.20 4.58
CA ILE A 130 1.91 8.55 3.75
C ILE A 130 0.64 8.40 4.58
N ARG A 131 -0.48 8.87 4.05
CA ARG A 131 -1.82 8.70 4.62
C ARG A 131 -2.69 7.94 3.64
N GLY A 132 -3.44 6.97 4.13
CA GLY A 132 -4.31 6.16 3.29
C GLY A 132 -5.35 5.36 4.04
N ALA A 133 -6.32 4.85 3.29
CA ALA A 133 -7.40 4.00 3.78
C ALA A 133 -6.91 2.55 3.88
N PHE A 134 -6.84 2.01 5.11
CA PHE A 134 -6.52 0.62 5.35
C PHE A 134 -7.79 -0.17 5.69
N THR A 135 -8.08 -1.16 4.87
CA THR A 135 -9.23 -2.06 5.01
C THR A 135 -8.76 -3.44 5.45
N MET A 136 -9.33 -3.94 6.54
CA MET A 136 -9.08 -5.27 7.09
C MET A 136 -10.36 -5.72 7.81
N LEU A 137 -10.71 -7.01 7.73
CA LEU A 137 -11.96 -7.52 8.33
C LEU A 137 -13.23 -6.77 7.89
N GLY A 138 -13.25 -6.31 6.63
CA GLY A 138 -14.38 -5.54 6.07
C GLY A 138 -14.56 -4.14 6.66
N LYS A 139 -13.68 -3.69 7.56
CA LYS A 139 -13.69 -2.33 8.12
C LYS A 139 -12.57 -1.51 7.51
N THR A 140 -12.85 -0.24 7.23
CA THR A 140 -11.87 0.71 6.69
C THR A 140 -11.58 1.79 7.71
N ASN A 141 -10.30 1.99 8.03
CA ASN A 141 -9.83 3.10 8.84
C ASN A 141 -8.67 3.79 8.13
N THR A 142 -8.59 5.11 8.25
CA THR A 142 -7.43 5.85 7.75
C THR A 142 -6.26 5.71 8.72
N ILE A 143 -5.08 5.37 8.19
CA ILE A 143 -3.81 5.41 8.91
C ILE A 143 -2.86 6.42 8.25
N SER A 144 -1.91 6.92 9.04
CA SER A 144 -0.86 7.82 8.59
C SER A 144 0.45 7.38 9.23
N PHE A 145 1.51 7.24 8.44
CA PHE A 145 2.81 6.79 8.91
C PHE A 145 3.97 7.46 8.16
N PRO A 146 5.10 7.69 8.84
CA PRO A 146 6.32 8.15 8.18
C PRO A 146 6.92 7.01 7.34
N ALA A 147 7.46 7.36 6.18
CA ALA A 147 8.11 6.42 5.29
C ALA A 147 9.31 7.06 4.58
N LYS A 148 10.35 6.27 4.36
CA LYS A 148 11.43 6.59 3.43
C LYS A 148 11.02 6.12 2.05
N VAL A 149 10.69 7.08 1.20
CA VAL A 149 10.42 6.87 -0.22
C VAL A 149 11.65 7.33 -1.01
N THR A 150 12.15 6.44 -1.86
CA THR A 150 13.27 6.70 -2.77
C THR A 150 12.84 6.38 -4.20
N PHE A 151 13.24 7.25 -5.13
CA PHE A 151 13.02 7.07 -6.57
C PHE A 151 14.37 6.93 -7.26
N GLU A 152 14.72 5.73 -7.69
CA GLU A 152 16.01 5.42 -8.31
C GLU A 152 15.85 4.38 -9.42
N ASN A 153 16.57 4.56 -10.54
CA ASN A 153 16.61 3.59 -11.64
C ASN A 153 15.22 3.13 -12.14
N GLY A 154 14.26 4.07 -12.25
CA GLY A 154 12.89 3.76 -12.68
C GLY A 154 12.09 2.90 -11.68
N SER A 155 12.54 2.83 -10.44
CA SER A 155 11.87 2.10 -9.35
C SER A 155 11.54 3.03 -8.19
N ILE A 156 10.45 2.73 -7.50
CA ILE A 156 10.09 3.31 -6.21
C ILE A 156 10.40 2.26 -5.14
N THR A 157 11.18 2.64 -4.13
CA THR A 157 11.32 1.84 -2.91
C THR A 157 10.76 2.60 -1.72
N THR A 158 9.96 1.91 -0.91
CA THR A 158 9.35 2.48 0.29
C THR A 158 9.69 1.60 1.48
N LYS A 159 10.32 2.21 2.50
CA LYS A 159 10.56 1.59 3.80
C LYS A 159 9.84 2.35 4.90
N ALA A 160 9.18 1.64 5.80
CA ALA A 160 8.50 2.25 6.95
C ALA A 160 8.48 1.29 8.14
N ALA A 161 8.44 1.84 9.34
CA ALA A 161 8.18 1.09 10.56
C ALA A 161 7.19 1.89 11.42
N PHE A 162 6.07 1.29 11.78
CA PHE A 162 5.01 1.93 12.56
C PHE A 162 4.15 0.89 13.26
N SER A 163 3.35 1.32 14.24
CA SER A 163 2.41 0.44 14.92
C SER A 163 0.96 0.78 14.54
N ILE A 164 0.11 -0.24 14.55
CA ILE A 164 -1.35 -0.10 14.45
C ILE A 164 -2.03 -0.73 15.67
N ASP A 165 -3.25 -0.30 15.95
CA ASP A 165 -4.12 -0.94 16.93
C ASP A 165 -5.11 -1.86 16.21
N ARG A 166 -4.95 -3.19 16.38
CA ARG A 166 -5.78 -4.20 15.70
C ARG A 166 -7.27 -4.10 16.07
N LEU A 167 -7.59 -3.55 17.24
CA LEU A 167 -8.97 -3.44 17.72
C LEU A 167 -9.80 -2.49 16.86
N LYS A 168 -9.17 -1.51 16.19
CA LYS A 168 -9.84 -0.59 15.27
C LYS A 168 -10.52 -1.28 14.08
N TRP A 169 -10.07 -2.49 13.73
CA TRP A 169 -10.68 -3.32 12.68
C TRP A 169 -11.58 -4.42 13.22
N GLY A 170 -11.84 -4.45 14.54
CA GLY A 170 -12.70 -5.45 15.17
C GLY A 170 -12.02 -6.79 15.45
N MET A 171 -10.69 -6.85 15.39
CA MET A 171 -9.93 -8.03 15.80
C MET A 171 -9.83 -8.05 17.32
N THR A 172 -10.90 -8.42 18.04
CA THR A 172 -11.02 -8.25 19.51
C THR A 172 -10.69 -9.49 20.34
N SER A 173 -10.43 -10.64 19.71
CA SER A 173 -10.10 -11.86 20.47
C SER A 173 -8.85 -11.64 21.31
N PHE A 174 -8.88 -12.14 22.56
CA PHE A 174 -7.79 -12.03 23.53
C PHE A 174 -7.35 -10.59 23.85
N SER A 175 -8.26 -9.61 23.81
CA SER A 175 -7.95 -8.20 24.12
C SER A 175 -8.21 -7.78 25.58
N ASP A 176 -8.59 -8.72 26.44
CA ASP A 176 -8.85 -8.48 27.87
C ASP A 176 -7.55 -8.65 28.67
N PRO A 177 -7.01 -7.60 29.31
CA PRO A 177 -5.81 -7.70 30.14
C PRO A 177 -5.95 -8.60 31.36
N GLU A 178 -7.18 -8.83 31.84
CA GLU A 178 -7.46 -9.73 32.97
C GLU A 178 -7.76 -11.16 32.51
N GLY A 179 -7.81 -11.38 31.19
CA GLY A 179 -8.06 -12.67 30.59
C GLY A 179 -6.91 -13.65 30.79
N LYS A 180 -7.22 -14.96 30.78
CA LYS A 180 -6.21 -16.04 30.86
C LYS A 180 -5.16 -15.95 29.74
N LEU A 181 -5.58 -15.50 28.56
CA LEU A 181 -4.73 -15.21 27.42
C LEU A 181 -4.97 -13.75 27.03
N TYR A 182 -3.88 -13.01 26.86
CA TYR A 182 -3.93 -11.60 26.50
C TYR A 182 -2.90 -11.29 25.42
N ILE A 183 -3.38 -10.73 24.32
CA ILE A 183 -2.59 -10.26 23.19
C ILE A 183 -2.78 -8.75 23.10
N LEU A 184 -1.67 -8.03 23.11
CA LEU A 184 -1.66 -6.58 23.09
C LEU A 184 -2.45 -6.04 21.87
N PRO A 185 -3.15 -4.91 22.02
CA PRO A 185 -3.82 -4.25 20.90
C PRO A 185 -2.84 -3.82 19.80
N GLU A 186 -1.63 -3.43 20.20
CA GLU A 186 -0.60 -2.92 19.30
C GLU A 186 0.04 -4.05 18.48
N VAL A 187 0.14 -3.83 17.17
CA VAL A 187 0.86 -4.66 16.21
C VAL A 187 1.87 -3.77 15.51
N GLU A 188 3.15 -4.14 15.57
CA GLU A 188 4.21 -3.44 14.85
C GLU A 188 4.25 -3.94 13.40
N ILE A 189 4.38 -3.00 12.47
CA ILE A 189 4.45 -3.25 11.03
C ILE A 189 5.76 -2.68 10.49
N LYS A 190 6.44 -3.47 9.66
CA LYS A 190 7.54 -2.99 8.83
C LYS A 190 7.21 -3.22 7.36
N LEU A 191 7.41 -2.18 6.56
CA LEU A 191 7.23 -2.22 5.11
C LEU A 191 8.60 -2.20 4.45
N ASP A 192 8.80 -3.09 3.48
CA ASP A 192 9.84 -2.98 2.48
C ASP A 192 9.19 -3.27 1.13
N ILE A 193 8.92 -2.22 0.36
CA ILE A 193 8.14 -2.29 -0.86
C ILE A 193 8.98 -1.80 -2.02
N LYS A 194 9.04 -2.59 -3.09
CA LYS A 194 9.66 -2.19 -4.36
C LYS A 194 8.61 -2.21 -5.46
N ALA A 195 8.53 -1.11 -6.21
CA ALA A 195 7.68 -0.99 -7.39
C ALA A 195 8.53 -0.59 -8.59
N THR A 196 8.36 -1.25 -9.73
CA THR A 196 9.10 -0.94 -10.97
C THR A 196 8.16 -0.29 -11.99
N GLY A 197 8.64 0.78 -12.62
CA GLY A 197 7.91 1.44 -13.69
C GLY A 197 7.93 0.58 -14.94
N ASN A 198 6.80 0.48 -15.65
CA ASN A 198 6.85 -0.02 -17.01
C ASN A 198 7.58 1.02 -17.86
N MET A 199 8.80 0.71 -18.32
CA MET A 199 9.42 1.49 -19.38
C MET A 199 8.54 1.30 -20.62
N GLN A 200 7.82 2.35 -21.01
CA GLN A 200 7.04 2.39 -22.23
C GLN A 200 7.87 3.03 -23.34
#